data_AF-A0A7V8XYM4-F1
#
_entry.id   AF-A0A7V8XYM4-F1
#
_cell.length_a   1.000
_cell.length_b   1.000
_cell.length_c   1.000
_cell.angle_alpha   90.00
_cell.angle_beta   90.00
_cell.angle_gamma   90.00
#
_symmetry.space_group_name_H-M   'P 1'
#
loop_
_entity.id
_entity.type
_entity.pdbx_description
1 polymer ?
#
loop_
_entity_poly.entity_id
_entity_poly.type
_entity_poly.pdbx_seq_one_letter_code
_entity_poly.pdbx_strand_id
1 'polypeptide(L)'
;RRGARVAAGPAPLRETMAAQLIMLSRWDARSEPLVDPMAGSGTIPIEAAGLAVGAAIRRPADLPFRHLAAFEGLAGETPDLFPGTVPRILALDVDGETIPAMVGNLRAAGLTGAPHEDSIVIGQKDVRGLTPHFVAGMLPGAANMKPGVLCFNPPYGVRIGGEQGEEKLLDLYADMGRALGRFRGWRAACFVANPRFVEAFGHFPALTKPATNAELSGQFLVYEL
;
A
#
# COMPACT_ATOMS: atom_id res chain seq x y z
N ARG A 1 -9.93 13.44 -0.60
CA ARG A 1 -10.55 12.24 0.01
C ARG A 1 -11.29 11.49 -1.08
N ARG A 2 -11.05 10.18 -1.19
CA ARG A 2 -11.64 9.35 -2.26
C ARG A 2 -12.99 8.73 -1.90
N GLY A 3 -13.43 8.84 -0.65
CA GLY A 3 -14.77 8.44 -0.22
C GLY A 3 -14.91 6.97 0.22
N ALA A 4 -13.90 6.12 -0.01
CA ALA A 4 -13.93 4.69 0.34
C ALA A 4 -13.53 4.36 1.79
N ARG A 5 -13.03 5.34 2.57
CA ARG A 5 -12.55 5.08 3.94
C ARG A 5 -13.71 5.16 4.94
N VAL A 6 -14.14 4.01 5.44
CA VAL A 6 -15.17 3.83 6.47
C VAL A 6 -14.56 3.79 7.88
N ALA A 7 -13.35 3.23 8.01
CA ALA A 7 -12.60 3.19 9.27
C ALA A 7 -11.13 3.58 9.08
N ALA A 8 -10.57 4.28 10.06
CA ALA A 8 -9.18 4.76 10.06
C ALA A 8 -8.43 4.19 11.27
N GLY A 9 -7.23 3.65 11.04
CA GLY A 9 -6.28 3.36 12.11
C GLY A 9 -5.73 4.65 12.76
N PRO A 10 -4.90 4.55 13.80
CA PRO A 10 -4.44 5.69 14.59
C PRO A 10 -3.57 6.70 13.81
N ALA A 11 -2.95 6.28 12.70
CA ALA A 11 -2.08 7.15 11.91
C ALA A 11 -1.99 6.68 10.43
N PRO A 12 -3.07 6.82 9.64
CA PRO A 12 -3.13 6.23 8.31
C PRO A 12 -2.45 7.13 7.27
N LEU A 13 -1.77 6.52 6.29
CA LEU A 13 -1.25 7.23 5.13
C LEU A 13 -2.41 7.88 4.36
N ARG A 14 -2.23 9.12 3.88
CA ARG A 14 -3.21 9.77 2.99
C ARG A 14 -3.29 9.04 1.66
N GLU A 15 -4.48 8.96 1.06
CA GLU A 15 -4.69 8.27 -0.22
C GLU A 15 -3.75 8.79 -1.32
N THR A 16 -3.58 10.12 -1.41
CA THR A 16 -2.68 10.74 -2.39
C THR A 16 -1.20 10.41 -2.15
N MET A 17 -0.80 10.15 -0.90
CA MET A 17 0.57 9.75 -0.59
C MET A 17 0.80 8.27 -0.88
N ALA A 18 -0.18 7.41 -0.59
CA ALA A 18 -0.14 6.01 -0.99
C ALA A 18 -0.01 5.87 -2.51
N ALA A 19 -0.80 6.62 -3.29
CA ALA A 19 -0.66 6.67 -4.74
C ALA A 19 0.74 7.12 -5.21
N GLN A 20 1.29 8.18 -4.61
CA GLN A 20 2.65 8.64 -4.91
C GLN A 20 3.71 7.57 -4.60
N LEU A 21 3.58 6.90 -3.45
CA LEU A 21 4.50 5.84 -3.06
C LEU A 21 4.49 4.67 -4.06
N ILE A 22 3.31 4.25 -4.50
CA ILE A 22 3.14 3.20 -5.51
C ILE A 22 3.74 3.63 -6.87
N MET A 23 3.57 4.90 -7.25
CA MET A 23 4.18 5.42 -8.49
C MET A 23 5.71 5.47 -8.38
N LEU A 24 6.25 5.89 -7.23
CA LEU A 24 7.70 5.96 -6.99
C LEU A 24 8.36 4.58 -6.96
N SER A 25 7.64 3.54 -6.52
CA SER A 25 8.13 2.16 -6.52
C SER A 25 8.21 1.54 -7.92
N ARG A 26 7.67 2.24 -8.93
CA ARG A 26 7.59 1.80 -10.33
C ARG A 26 6.91 0.44 -10.49
N TRP A 27 5.93 0.15 -9.65
CA TRP A 27 5.16 -1.08 -9.75
C TRP A 27 4.39 -1.14 -11.08
N ASP A 28 4.58 -2.22 -11.85
CA ASP A 28 3.76 -2.52 -13.03
C ASP A 28 2.76 -3.64 -12.72
N ALA A 29 1.50 -3.26 -12.50
CA ALA A 29 0.41 -4.17 -12.14
C ALA A 29 0.17 -5.32 -13.13
N ARG A 30 0.66 -5.21 -14.37
CA ARG A 30 0.52 -6.25 -15.40
C ARG A 30 1.58 -7.34 -15.32
N SER A 31 2.73 -7.05 -14.69
CA SER A 31 3.87 -7.96 -14.69
C SER A 31 4.49 -8.22 -13.33
N GLU A 32 4.08 -7.48 -12.28
CA GLU A 32 4.61 -7.60 -10.92
C GLU A 32 3.49 -7.67 -9.86
N PRO A 33 3.60 -8.51 -8.82
CA PRO A 33 2.72 -8.44 -7.67
C PRO A 33 3.08 -7.26 -6.76
N LEU A 34 2.12 -6.77 -5.98
CA LEU A 34 2.34 -5.80 -4.90
C LEU A 34 1.95 -6.42 -3.56
N VAL A 35 2.83 -6.28 -2.57
CA VAL A 35 2.61 -6.77 -1.22
C VAL A 35 2.69 -5.60 -0.24
N ASP A 36 1.63 -5.36 0.52
CA ASP A 36 1.67 -4.47 1.67
C ASP A 36 1.69 -5.32 2.96
N PRO A 37 2.88 -5.53 3.58
CA PRO A 37 2.99 -6.35 4.79
C PRO A 37 2.43 -5.71 6.07
N MET A 38 2.01 -4.44 6.04
CA MET A 38 1.49 -3.69 7.20
C MET A 38 0.36 -2.77 6.76
N ALA A 39 -0.64 -3.36 6.13
CA ALA A 39 -1.68 -2.67 5.39
C ALA A 39 -2.67 -1.90 6.27
N GLY A 40 -2.77 -2.24 7.56
CA GLY A 40 -3.71 -1.65 8.52
C GLY A 40 -5.12 -1.60 7.95
N SER A 41 -5.62 -0.38 7.70
CA SER A 41 -6.96 -0.16 7.12
C SER A 41 -7.06 -0.35 5.58
N GLY A 42 -5.98 -0.75 4.90
CA GLY A 42 -5.99 -1.11 3.48
C GLY A 42 -5.82 0.05 2.50
N THR A 43 -5.16 1.15 2.87
CA THR A 43 -5.06 2.31 1.96
C THR A 43 -4.19 2.03 0.74
N ILE A 44 -2.99 1.51 0.92
CA ILE A 44 -2.10 1.17 -0.21
C ILE A 44 -2.75 0.13 -1.15
N PRO A 45 -3.34 -1.00 -0.70
CA PRO A 45 -3.96 -1.95 -1.61
C PRO A 45 -5.16 -1.37 -2.37
N ILE A 46 -5.98 -0.50 -1.75
CA ILE A 46 -7.07 0.19 -2.44
C ILE A 46 -6.53 1.11 -3.55
N GLU A 47 -5.52 1.91 -3.23
CA GLU A 47 -4.89 2.80 -4.22
C GLU A 47 -4.21 2.02 -5.35
N ALA A 48 -3.55 0.91 -5.02
CA ALA A 48 -2.89 0.04 -5.99
C ALA A 48 -3.90 -0.57 -6.97
N ALA A 49 -5.03 -1.08 -6.46
CA ALA A 49 -6.07 -1.65 -7.31
C ALA A 49 -6.65 -0.60 -8.29
N GLY A 50 -6.94 0.62 -7.81
CA GLY A 50 -7.41 1.71 -8.67
C GLY A 50 -6.36 2.15 -9.70
N LEU A 51 -5.08 2.24 -9.31
CA LEU A 51 -3.99 2.59 -10.22
C LEU A 51 -3.76 1.52 -11.30
N ALA A 52 -3.94 0.23 -10.97
CA ALA A 52 -3.72 -0.88 -11.88
C ALA A 52 -4.62 -0.81 -13.13
N VAL A 53 -5.88 -0.42 -12.96
CA VAL A 53 -6.84 -0.26 -14.06
C VAL A 53 -6.90 1.18 -14.57
N GLY A 54 -6.20 2.12 -13.92
CA GLY A 54 -6.29 3.54 -14.23
C GLY A 54 -7.69 4.10 -13.97
N ALA A 55 -8.32 3.68 -12.87
CA ALA A 55 -9.64 4.13 -12.48
C ALA A 55 -9.66 5.64 -12.19
N ALA A 56 -10.77 6.29 -12.56
CA ALA A 56 -10.97 7.68 -12.21
C ALA A 56 -11.03 7.86 -10.68
N ILE A 57 -10.29 8.85 -10.16
CA ILE A 57 -10.27 9.17 -8.72
C ILE A 57 -11.67 9.54 -8.19
N ARG A 58 -12.49 10.13 -9.07
CA ARG A 58 -13.87 10.53 -8.81
C ARG A 58 -14.64 10.37 -10.12
N ARG A 59 -15.80 9.75 -10.04
CA ARG A 59 -16.70 9.65 -11.21
C ARG A 59 -17.19 11.04 -11.59
N PRO A 60 -17.35 11.34 -12.88
CA PRO A 60 -17.94 12.59 -13.32
C PRO A 60 -19.28 12.90 -12.65
N ALA A 61 -20.10 11.88 -12.36
CA ALA A 61 -21.38 12.03 -11.67
C ALA A 61 -21.25 12.62 -10.26
N ASP A 62 -20.12 12.38 -9.59
CA ASP A 62 -19.86 12.80 -8.21
C ASP A 62 -19.12 14.15 -8.12
N LEU A 63 -18.92 14.85 -9.25
CA LEU A 63 -18.26 16.15 -9.27
C LEU A 63 -19.16 17.21 -8.62
N PRO A 64 -18.69 17.96 -7.61
CA PRO A 64 -19.53 18.93 -6.88
C PRO A 64 -20.05 20.07 -7.78
N PHE A 65 -19.33 20.36 -8.87
CA PHE A 65 -19.64 21.40 -9.84
C PHE A 65 -20.33 20.87 -11.11
N ARG A 66 -20.80 19.60 -11.12
CA ARG A 66 -21.48 19.00 -12.28
C ARG A 66 -22.73 19.78 -12.74
N HIS A 67 -23.33 20.56 -11.85
CA HIS A 67 -24.49 21.39 -12.14
C HIS A 67 -24.20 22.62 -13.03
N LEU A 68 -22.92 22.97 -13.24
CA LEU A 68 -22.56 24.12 -14.10
C LEU A 68 -22.73 23.76 -15.58
N ALA A 69 -23.19 24.71 -16.40
CA ALA A 69 -23.41 24.53 -17.84
C ALA A 69 -22.16 24.03 -18.59
N ALA A 70 -20.95 24.36 -18.10
CA ALA A 70 -19.69 23.86 -18.66
C ALA A 70 -19.54 22.32 -18.62
N PHE A 71 -20.34 21.62 -17.83
CA PHE A 71 -20.35 20.16 -17.72
C PHE A 71 -21.62 19.52 -18.31
N GLU A 72 -22.46 20.29 -19.00
CA GLU A 72 -23.62 19.76 -19.70
C GLU A 72 -23.18 18.76 -20.79
N GLY A 73 -23.83 17.60 -20.84
CA GLY A 73 -23.45 16.51 -21.75
C GLY A 73 -22.23 15.68 -21.34
N LEU A 74 -21.56 15.99 -20.22
CA LEU A 74 -20.49 15.14 -19.70
C LEU A 74 -21.07 13.78 -19.25
N ALA A 75 -20.44 12.69 -19.69
CA ALA A 75 -20.81 11.34 -19.26
C ALA A 75 -20.86 11.24 -17.73
N GLY A 76 -21.74 10.39 -17.19
CA GLY A 76 -21.84 10.16 -15.74
C GLY A 76 -20.68 9.30 -15.20
N GLU A 77 -20.17 8.41 -16.05
CA GLU A 77 -19.15 7.43 -15.74
C GLU A 77 -17.91 7.66 -16.60
N THR A 78 -16.77 7.19 -16.10
CA THR A 78 -15.51 7.14 -16.84
C THR A 78 -15.06 5.69 -16.87
N PRO A 79 -14.90 5.07 -18.06
CA PRO A 79 -14.33 3.74 -18.13
C PRO A 79 -12.87 3.75 -17.64
N ASP A 80 -12.43 2.61 -17.12
CA ASP A 80 -11.03 2.39 -16.76
C ASP A 80 -10.11 2.61 -17.97
N LEU A 81 -8.92 3.16 -17.75
CA LEU A 81 -7.92 3.38 -18.81
C LEU A 81 -7.27 2.07 -19.27
N PHE A 82 -7.15 1.10 -18.37
CA PHE A 82 -6.58 -0.22 -18.62
C PHE A 82 -7.59 -1.31 -18.24
N PRO A 83 -8.73 -1.36 -18.95
CA PRO A 83 -9.78 -2.33 -18.65
C PRO A 83 -9.22 -3.74 -18.86
N GLY A 84 -9.43 -4.62 -17.88
CA GLY A 84 -8.95 -6.01 -17.91
C GLY A 84 -7.60 -6.26 -17.22
N THR A 85 -6.92 -5.24 -16.71
CA THR A 85 -5.79 -5.47 -15.80
C THR A 85 -6.30 -6.11 -14.52
N VAL A 86 -5.80 -7.30 -14.20
CA VAL A 86 -6.09 -8.00 -12.94
C VAL A 86 -4.83 -7.94 -12.07
N PRO A 87 -4.72 -6.98 -11.12
CA PRO A 87 -3.54 -6.87 -10.29
C PRO A 87 -3.42 -8.07 -9.35
N ARG A 88 -2.19 -8.37 -8.89
CA ARG A 88 -1.96 -9.33 -7.81
C ARG A 88 -1.48 -8.57 -6.57
N ILE A 89 -2.38 -8.39 -5.62
CA ILE A 89 -2.15 -7.59 -4.42
C ILE A 89 -2.33 -8.48 -3.19
N LEU A 90 -1.35 -8.47 -2.30
CA LEU A 90 -1.43 -9.12 -1.00
C LEU A 90 -1.36 -8.05 0.10
N ALA A 91 -2.42 -7.94 0.88
CA ALA A 91 -2.50 -7.02 2.01
C ALA A 91 -2.44 -7.82 3.32
N LEU A 92 -1.42 -7.56 4.13
CA LEU A 92 -1.20 -8.24 5.40
C LEU A 92 -1.15 -7.25 6.54
N ASP A 93 -1.59 -7.68 7.72
CA ASP A 93 -1.27 -6.99 8.96
C ASP A 93 -1.02 -8.01 10.06
N VAL A 94 -0.24 -7.65 11.08
CA VAL A 94 -0.03 -8.50 12.26
C VAL A 94 -1.22 -8.39 13.21
N ASP A 95 -1.86 -7.22 13.26
CA ASP A 95 -2.99 -6.94 14.13
C ASP A 95 -4.30 -7.40 13.47
N GLY A 96 -4.82 -8.52 13.96
CA GLY A 96 -6.08 -9.11 13.50
C GLY A 96 -7.27 -8.16 13.63
N GLU A 97 -7.24 -7.21 14.57
CA GLU A 97 -8.33 -6.25 14.78
C GLU A 97 -8.46 -5.24 13.62
N THR A 98 -7.39 -5.06 12.83
CA THR A 98 -7.42 -4.17 11.65
C THR A 98 -8.07 -4.82 10.43
N ILE A 99 -8.10 -6.16 10.37
CA ILE A 99 -8.56 -6.93 9.21
C ILE A 99 -10.05 -6.65 8.90
N PRO A 100 -10.99 -6.64 9.86
CA PRO A 100 -12.38 -6.28 9.59
C PRO A 100 -12.53 -4.88 8.98
N ALA A 101 -11.76 -3.89 9.46
CA ALA A 101 -11.77 -2.54 8.93
C ALA A 101 -11.19 -2.48 7.50
N MET A 102 -10.13 -3.23 7.23
CA MET A 102 -9.54 -3.38 5.89
C MET A 102 -10.56 -3.94 4.90
N VAL A 103 -11.23 -5.05 5.27
CA VAL A 103 -12.28 -5.68 4.46
C VAL A 103 -13.44 -4.70 4.21
N GLY A 104 -13.87 -3.97 5.24
CA GLY A 104 -14.91 -2.95 5.12
C GLY A 104 -14.56 -1.84 4.14
N ASN A 105 -13.33 -1.34 4.18
CA ASN A 105 -12.86 -0.29 3.26
C ASN A 105 -12.72 -0.81 1.81
N LEU A 106 -12.18 -2.02 1.62
CA LEU A 106 -12.11 -2.65 0.30
C LEU A 106 -13.51 -2.86 -0.28
N ARG A 107 -14.48 -3.31 0.54
CA ARG A 107 -15.88 -3.44 0.12
C ARG A 107 -16.48 -2.10 -0.26
N ALA A 108 -16.25 -1.05 0.52
CA ALA A 108 -16.73 0.29 0.20
C ALA A 108 -16.09 0.87 -1.08
N ALA A 109 -14.88 0.42 -1.41
CA ALA A 109 -14.20 0.73 -2.66
C ALA A 109 -14.66 -0.13 -3.87
N GLY A 110 -15.56 -1.10 -3.65
CA GLY A 110 -15.97 -2.05 -4.70
C GLY A 110 -14.93 -3.12 -5.04
N LEU A 111 -13.92 -3.32 -4.19
CA LEU A 111 -12.77 -4.20 -4.42
C LEU A 111 -12.92 -5.56 -3.74
N THR A 112 -14.14 -6.09 -3.70
CA THR A 112 -14.47 -7.40 -3.09
C THR A 112 -15.45 -8.18 -3.97
N GLY A 113 -15.50 -9.50 -3.79
CA GLY A 113 -16.35 -10.41 -4.57
C GLY A 113 -15.54 -11.16 -5.64
N ALA A 114 -16.22 -12.01 -6.42
CA ALA A 114 -15.59 -12.95 -7.34
C ALA A 114 -14.48 -12.37 -8.25
N PRO A 115 -14.59 -11.14 -8.82
CA PRO A 115 -13.52 -10.56 -9.63
C PRO A 115 -12.21 -10.29 -8.87
N HIS A 116 -12.30 -10.18 -7.54
CA HIS A 116 -11.20 -9.77 -6.67
C HIS A 116 -10.66 -10.90 -5.77
N GLU A 117 -11.36 -12.03 -5.64
CA GLU A 117 -10.99 -13.12 -4.71
C GLU A 117 -9.56 -13.62 -4.93
N ASP A 118 -9.14 -13.80 -6.18
CA ASP A 118 -7.78 -14.24 -6.54
C ASP A 118 -6.84 -13.09 -6.94
N SER A 119 -7.30 -11.85 -6.82
CA SER A 119 -6.58 -10.64 -7.25
C SER A 119 -6.11 -9.80 -6.06
N ILE A 120 -6.92 -9.71 -5.01
CA ILE A 120 -6.63 -8.95 -3.79
C ILE A 120 -6.84 -9.87 -2.60
N VAL A 121 -5.74 -10.40 -2.07
CA VAL A 121 -5.76 -11.35 -0.96
C VAL A 121 -5.41 -10.63 0.33
N ILE A 122 -6.18 -10.90 1.39
CA ILE A 122 -5.98 -10.35 2.73
C ILE A 122 -5.54 -11.47 3.66
N GLY A 123 -4.60 -11.19 4.57
CA GLY A 123 -4.19 -12.17 5.56
C GLY A 123 -3.62 -11.55 6.84
N GLN A 124 -3.65 -12.31 7.94
CA GLN A 124 -2.96 -11.93 9.16
C GLN A 124 -1.56 -12.54 9.15
N LYS A 125 -0.52 -11.70 9.15
CA LYS A 125 0.88 -12.16 9.11
C LYS A 125 1.83 -11.10 9.64
N ASP A 126 2.76 -11.54 10.47
CA ASP A 126 3.89 -10.72 10.88
C ASP A 126 4.94 -10.64 9.76
N VAL A 127 5.30 -9.41 9.40
CA VAL A 127 6.33 -9.09 8.39
C VAL A 127 7.68 -9.76 8.67
N ARG A 128 8.04 -9.96 9.94
CA ARG A 128 9.32 -10.57 10.34
C ARG A 128 9.43 -12.03 9.87
N GLY A 129 8.30 -12.71 9.79
CA GLY A 129 8.15 -14.08 9.30
C GLY A 129 7.78 -14.17 7.81
N LEU A 130 7.82 -13.07 7.06
CA LEU A 130 7.48 -13.05 5.65
C LEU A 130 8.61 -13.66 4.80
N THR A 131 8.24 -14.41 3.77
CA THR A 131 9.16 -15.06 2.83
C THR A 131 8.59 -15.03 1.41
N PRO A 132 9.44 -15.11 0.37
CA PRO A 132 8.96 -15.23 -1.02
C PRO A 132 8.04 -16.45 -1.22
N HIS A 133 8.33 -17.57 -0.55
CA HIS A 133 7.50 -18.77 -0.63
C HIS A 133 6.10 -18.56 -0.07
N PHE A 134 5.98 -17.86 1.07
CA PHE A 134 4.68 -17.50 1.62
C PHE A 134 3.87 -16.63 0.65
N VAL A 135 4.50 -15.61 0.06
CA VAL A 135 3.84 -14.73 -0.92
C VAL A 135 3.37 -15.52 -2.14
N ALA A 136 4.22 -16.41 -2.67
CA ALA A 136 3.86 -17.27 -3.81
C ALA A 136 2.68 -18.21 -3.51
N GLY A 137 2.59 -18.73 -2.28
CA GLY A 137 1.46 -19.55 -1.84
C GLY A 137 0.16 -18.77 -1.68
N MET A 138 0.25 -17.50 -1.25
CA MET A 138 -0.91 -16.62 -1.09
C MET A 138 -1.38 -16.00 -2.42
N LEU A 139 -0.48 -15.86 -3.39
CA LEU A 139 -0.75 -15.30 -4.72
C LEU A 139 -0.34 -16.28 -5.83
N PRO A 140 -1.03 -17.44 -5.98
CA PRO A 140 -0.69 -18.42 -7.01
C PRO A 140 -0.79 -17.83 -8.43
N GLY A 141 -1.73 -16.89 -8.65
CA GLY A 141 -1.86 -16.14 -9.90
C GLY A 141 -0.69 -15.21 -10.23
N ALA A 142 0.31 -15.08 -9.35
CA ALA A 142 1.55 -14.35 -9.58
C ALA A 142 2.77 -15.23 -9.87
N ALA A 143 2.61 -16.57 -9.96
CA ALA A 143 3.73 -17.50 -10.09
C ALA A 143 4.64 -17.25 -11.32
N ASN A 144 4.09 -16.72 -12.41
CA ASN A 144 4.82 -16.41 -13.65
C ASN A 144 5.13 -14.91 -13.81
N MET A 145 4.89 -14.10 -12.77
CA MET A 145 5.17 -12.68 -12.78
C MET A 145 6.64 -12.43 -12.41
N LYS A 146 7.13 -11.23 -12.76
CA LYS A 146 8.45 -10.77 -12.31
C LYS A 146 8.44 -10.58 -10.79
N PRO A 147 9.63 -10.53 -10.15
CA PRO A 147 9.76 -10.03 -8.78
C PRO A 147 8.95 -8.75 -8.54
N GLY A 148 8.21 -8.72 -7.45
CA GLY A 148 7.23 -7.67 -7.16
C GLY A 148 7.77 -6.50 -6.38
N VAL A 149 6.81 -5.77 -5.79
CA VAL A 149 7.07 -4.63 -4.91
C VAL A 149 6.46 -4.87 -3.54
N LEU A 150 7.27 -4.73 -2.49
CA LEU A 150 6.80 -4.58 -1.11
C LEU A 150 6.55 -3.09 -0.82
N CYS A 151 5.29 -2.66 -0.76
CA CYS A 151 4.89 -1.27 -0.60
C CYS A 151 4.16 -1.07 0.74
N PHE A 152 4.74 -0.34 1.69
CA PHE A 152 4.23 -0.30 3.06
C PHE A 152 4.43 1.06 3.76
N ASN A 153 3.71 1.26 4.86
CA ASN A 153 3.86 2.40 5.76
C ASN A 153 4.13 1.88 7.18
N PRO A 154 5.41 1.71 7.58
CA PRO A 154 5.74 1.16 8.89
C PRO A 154 5.24 2.07 10.02
N PRO A 155 5.08 1.52 11.24
CA PRO A 155 4.78 2.35 12.40
C PRO A 155 5.88 3.39 12.60
N TYR A 156 5.51 4.58 13.06
CA TYR A 156 6.44 5.65 13.43
C TYR A 156 6.23 6.04 14.89
N GLY A 157 7.32 6.27 15.61
CA GLY A 157 7.40 6.32 17.08
C GLY A 157 6.69 7.49 17.78
N VAL A 158 5.66 8.08 17.19
CA VAL A 158 5.04 9.30 17.74
C VAL A 158 4.11 8.99 18.93
N ARG A 159 3.81 7.72 19.26
CA ARG A 159 2.95 7.37 20.43
C ARG A 159 3.25 6.03 21.13
N ILE A 160 4.45 5.46 21.01
CA ILE A 160 4.86 4.35 21.90
C ILE A 160 5.77 4.99 22.97
N GLY A 161 5.23 5.17 24.17
CA GLY A 161 5.83 5.99 25.23
C GLY A 161 7.21 5.49 25.69
N GLY A 162 8.15 6.44 25.79
CA GLY A 162 9.46 6.27 26.44
C GLY A 162 10.58 5.70 25.56
N GLU A 163 11.80 5.72 26.09
CA GLU A 163 13.03 5.23 25.43
C GLU A 163 12.89 3.76 24.96
N GLN A 164 12.20 2.92 25.75
CA GLN A 164 11.90 1.52 25.39
C GLN A 164 10.98 1.38 24.16
N GLY A 165 10.18 2.40 23.86
CA GLY A 165 9.33 2.44 22.67
C GLY A 165 10.13 2.68 21.39
N GLU A 166 11.19 3.47 21.47
CA GLU A 166 12.10 3.71 20.35
C GLU A 166 12.98 2.48 20.09
N GLU A 167 13.56 1.86 21.11
CA GLU A 167 14.37 0.64 20.96
C GLU A 167 13.59 -0.49 20.27
N LYS A 168 12.38 -0.81 20.76
CA LYS A 168 11.51 -1.81 20.13
C LYS A 168 11.15 -1.48 18.69
N LEU A 169 11.01 -0.20 18.38
CA LEU A 169 10.72 0.25 17.02
C LEU A 169 11.92 0.05 16.09
N LEU A 170 13.13 0.34 16.57
CA LEU A 170 14.37 0.10 15.81
C LEU A 170 14.64 -1.40 15.64
N ASP A 171 14.37 -2.22 16.65
CA ASP A 171 14.44 -3.68 16.56
C ASP A 171 13.48 -4.20 15.49
N LEU A 172 12.23 -3.69 15.46
CA LEU A 172 11.27 -4.01 14.41
C LEU A 172 11.81 -3.64 13.03
N TYR A 173 12.38 -2.44 12.86
CA TYR A 173 12.96 -2.04 11.56
C TYR A 173 14.11 -2.96 11.15
N ALA A 174 14.97 -3.37 12.08
CA ALA A 174 16.04 -4.31 11.82
C ALA A 174 15.53 -5.71 11.44
N ASP A 175 14.50 -6.20 12.14
CA ASP A 175 13.85 -7.46 11.81
C ASP A 175 13.21 -7.41 10.42
N MET A 176 12.55 -6.30 10.08
CA MET A 176 11.99 -6.06 8.76
C MET A 176 13.07 -6.06 7.69
N GLY A 177 14.19 -5.36 7.91
CA GLY A 177 15.33 -5.37 7.00
C GLY A 177 15.84 -6.77 6.69
N ARG A 178 15.98 -7.61 7.73
CA ARG A 178 16.38 -9.01 7.58
C ARG A 178 15.33 -9.85 6.85
N ALA A 179 14.05 -9.61 7.10
CA ALA A 179 12.97 -10.33 6.43
C ALA A 179 12.86 -9.96 4.95
N LEU A 180 12.93 -8.66 4.62
CA LEU A 180 12.82 -8.16 3.26
C LEU A 180 14.08 -8.48 2.43
N GLY A 181 15.26 -8.59 3.05
CA GLY A 181 16.48 -9.06 2.37
C GLY A 181 16.40 -10.49 1.79
N ARG A 182 15.33 -11.26 2.09
CA ARG A 182 15.04 -12.56 1.48
C ARG A 182 14.44 -12.43 0.07
N PHE A 183 13.92 -11.25 -0.30
CA PHE A 183 13.20 -10.98 -1.55
C PHE A 183 14.12 -10.47 -2.65
N ARG A 184 15.12 -11.29 -3.04
CA ARG A 184 16.10 -10.90 -4.07
C ARG A 184 15.42 -10.53 -5.40
N GLY A 185 15.82 -9.39 -5.96
CA GLY A 185 15.29 -8.83 -7.20
C GLY A 185 13.95 -8.13 -7.06
N TRP A 186 13.34 -8.13 -5.86
CA TRP A 186 12.15 -7.32 -5.58
C TRP A 186 12.55 -5.89 -5.25
N ARG A 187 11.56 -5.01 -5.23
CA ARG A 187 11.70 -3.66 -4.70
C ARG A 187 10.95 -3.53 -3.38
N ALA A 188 11.44 -2.66 -2.51
CA ALA A 188 10.67 -2.17 -1.37
C ALA A 188 10.46 -0.68 -1.47
N ALA A 189 9.27 -0.20 -1.09
CA ALA A 189 8.96 1.22 -1.06
C ALA A 189 8.17 1.54 0.21
N CYS A 190 8.62 2.56 0.96
CA CYS A 190 7.92 2.99 2.17
C CYS A 190 7.96 4.49 2.40
N PHE A 191 6.99 5.00 3.16
CA PHE A 191 7.08 6.32 3.80
C PHE A 191 7.53 6.16 5.25
N VAL A 192 8.57 6.88 5.66
CA VAL A 192 9.08 6.84 7.04
C VAL A 192 9.34 8.24 7.57
N ALA A 193 9.06 8.45 8.85
CA ALA A 193 9.35 9.70 9.55
C ALA A 193 10.43 9.57 10.62
N ASN A 194 10.86 8.33 10.94
CA ASN A 194 11.94 8.11 11.89
C ASN A 194 13.29 8.25 11.17
N PRO A 195 14.17 9.19 11.58
CA PRO A 195 15.45 9.43 10.91
C PRO A 195 16.44 8.25 11.03
N ARG A 196 16.26 7.37 12.03
CA ARG A 196 17.09 6.19 12.26
C ARG A 196 16.60 4.95 11.51
N PHE A 197 15.52 5.08 10.72
CA PHE A 197 14.95 3.95 9.97
C PHE A 197 15.97 3.31 9.02
N VAL A 198 16.67 4.11 8.21
CA VAL A 198 17.60 3.58 7.19
C VAL A 198 18.73 2.78 7.84
N GLU A 199 19.30 3.31 8.93
CA GLU A 199 20.35 2.63 9.70
C GLU A 199 19.84 1.30 10.27
N ALA A 200 18.69 1.32 10.96
CA ALA A 200 18.13 0.13 11.58
C ALA A 200 17.67 -0.91 10.54
N PHE A 201 17.04 -0.46 9.45
CA PHE A 201 16.57 -1.32 8.35
C PHE A 201 17.73 -2.03 7.63
N GLY A 202 18.94 -1.48 7.69
CA GLY A 202 20.16 -2.18 7.23
C GLY A 202 20.29 -2.31 5.70
N HIS A 203 19.49 -1.56 4.93
CA HIS A 203 19.59 -1.47 3.47
C HIS A 203 19.72 -0.01 3.05
N PHE A 204 20.45 0.24 1.96
CA PHE A 204 20.58 1.58 1.40
C PHE A 204 19.49 1.84 0.36
N PRO A 205 18.75 2.96 0.46
CA PRO A 205 17.73 3.30 -0.52
C PRO A 205 18.38 3.68 -1.85
N ALA A 206 17.81 3.18 -2.95
CA ALA A 206 18.12 3.63 -4.30
C ALA A 206 17.50 5.00 -4.61
N LEU A 207 16.40 5.35 -3.92
CA LEU A 207 15.75 6.66 -4.03
C LEU A 207 15.25 7.13 -2.67
N THR A 208 15.51 8.41 -2.39
CA THR A 208 14.99 9.13 -1.23
C THR A 208 14.29 10.40 -1.71
N LYS A 209 13.04 10.61 -1.29
CA LYS A 209 12.25 11.80 -1.62
C LYS A 209 11.60 12.37 -0.37
N PRO A 210 11.87 13.63 0.01
CA PRO A 210 11.17 14.28 1.11
C PRO A 210 9.65 14.33 0.88
N ALA A 211 8.88 14.09 1.93
CA ALA A 211 7.43 14.11 1.90
C ALA A 211 6.84 14.43 3.28
N THR A 212 5.61 14.94 3.30
CA THR A 212 4.93 15.29 4.56
C THR A 212 3.55 14.66 4.59
N ASN A 213 3.30 13.80 5.59
CA ASN A 213 1.99 13.23 5.85
C ASN A 213 1.26 14.01 6.95
N ALA A 214 0.36 14.91 6.55
CA ALA A 214 -0.24 15.90 7.44
C ALA A 214 0.82 16.81 8.09
N GLU A 215 1.07 16.68 9.39
CA GLU A 215 2.10 17.44 10.11
C GLU A 215 3.39 16.64 10.28
N LEU A 216 3.39 15.36 9.90
CA LEU A 216 4.54 14.48 10.04
C LEU A 216 5.47 14.62 8.84
N SER A 217 6.62 15.26 9.05
CA SER A 217 7.71 15.32 8.07
C SER A 217 8.44 13.98 8.00
N GLY A 218 8.71 13.51 6.79
CA GLY A 218 9.37 12.25 6.55
C GLY A 218 9.89 12.14 5.12
N GLN A 219 10.11 10.91 4.66
CA GLN A 219 10.67 10.62 3.36
C GLN A 219 10.00 9.38 2.76
N PHE A 220 9.76 9.41 1.46
CA PHE A 220 9.61 8.19 0.67
C PHE A 220 10.98 7.59 0.40
N LEU A 221 11.11 6.30 0.63
CA LEU A 221 12.31 5.52 0.40
C LEU A 221 11.96 4.38 -0.55
N VAL A 222 12.82 4.13 -1.54
CA VAL A 222 12.72 2.98 -2.45
C VAL A 222 14.05 2.22 -2.43
N TYR A 223 13.96 0.89 -2.35
CA TYR A 223 15.07 -0.04 -2.25
C TYR A 223 15.01 -1.07 -3.38
N GLU A 224 16.17 -1.51 -3.82
CA GLU A 224 16.35 -2.74 -4.61
C GLU A 224 16.86 -3.82 -3.64
N LEU A 225 16.18 -4.97 -3.55
CA LEU A 225 16.44 -6.03 -2.57
C LEU A 225 17.25 -7.23 -3.13
#